data_AF-A0AA46YS38-F1
#
_entry.id   AF-A0AA46YS38-F1
#
_cell.length_a   1.000
_cell.length_b   1.000
_cell.length_c   1.000
_cell.angle_alpha   90.00
_cell.angle_beta   90.00
_cell.angle_gamma   90.00
#
_symmetry.space_group_name_H-M   'P 1'
#
loop_
_entity.id
_entity.type
_entity.pdbx_description
1 polymer ?
#
loop_
_entity_poly.entity_id
_entity_poly.type
_entity_poly.pdbx_seq_one_letter_code
_entity_poly.pdbx_strand_id
1 'polypeptide(L)'
;MTPEVSHPASTVASATYHVQRSLRHCLSTVAELLYDNGHVLETVTLPQSGLTRRELMDLNSHCASWKTCQRVLEESGAAELNDYGRFVLTPMGREMMFDMFGQGAADCA
;
A
#
# COMPACT_ATOMS: atom_id res chain seq x y z
N MET A 1 -28.82 37.87 -15.97
CA MET A 1 -29.26 36.50 -15.62
C MET A 1 -28.40 35.54 -16.44
N THR A 2 -27.28 35.08 -15.89
CA THR A 2 -26.43 34.06 -16.51
C THR A 2 -26.55 32.79 -15.66
N PRO A 3 -26.80 31.62 -16.28
CA PRO A 3 -27.02 30.39 -15.53
C PRO A 3 -25.70 29.85 -14.98
N GLU A 4 -25.73 29.47 -13.70
CA GLU A 4 -24.68 28.74 -12.99
C GLU A 4 -24.56 27.33 -13.56
N VAL A 5 -23.47 27.06 -14.28
CA VAL A 5 -23.11 25.71 -14.73
C VAL A 5 -22.55 24.94 -13.54
N SER A 6 -23.28 23.90 -13.14
CA SER A 6 -22.87 22.89 -12.17
C SER A 6 -21.60 22.15 -12.64
N HIS A 7 -20.55 22.18 -11.80
CA HIS A 7 -19.30 21.44 -12.02
C HIS A 7 -19.30 20.10 -11.26
N PRO A 8 -19.34 18.93 -11.93
CA PRO A 8 -19.17 17.63 -11.27
C PRO A 8 -17.68 17.20 -11.09
N ALA A 9 -16.71 18.03 -11.48
CA ALA A 9 -15.28 17.66 -11.51
C ALA A 9 -14.60 17.62 -10.12
N SER A 10 -15.07 18.39 -9.14
CA SER A 10 -14.36 18.55 -7.86
C SER A 10 -14.49 17.33 -6.93
N THR A 11 -15.59 16.58 -7.03
CA THR A 11 -15.84 15.43 -6.13
C THR A 11 -15.01 14.21 -6.49
N VAL A 12 -14.82 13.96 -7.80
CA VAL A 12 -14.03 12.81 -8.30
C VAL A 12 -12.54 13.00 -8.00
N ALA A 13 -12.00 14.21 -8.21
CA ALA A 13 -10.61 14.54 -7.87
C ALA A 13 -10.33 14.42 -6.36
N SER A 14 -11.31 14.77 -5.52
CA SER A 14 -11.19 14.61 -4.07
C SER A 14 -11.19 13.14 -3.68
N ALA A 15 -12.11 12.33 -4.24
CA ALA A 15 -12.19 10.90 -3.95
C ALA A 15 -10.90 10.16 -4.35
N THR A 16 -10.35 10.43 -5.54
CA THR A 16 -9.09 9.81 -5.99
C THR A 16 -7.88 10.25 -5.15
N TYR A 17 -7.82 11.53 -4.75
CA TYR A 17 -6.78 12.02 -3.84
C TYR A 17 -6.87 11.40 -2.44
N HIS A 18 -8.09 11.23 -1.91
CA HIS A 18 -8.32 10.56 -0.63
C HIS A 18 -7.95 9.07 -0.68
N VAL A 19 -8.24 8.39 -1.79
CA VAL A 19 -7.82 6.99 -2.01
C VAL A 19 -6.30 6.88 -2.07
N GLN A 20 -5.62 7.73 -2.85
CA GLN A 20 -4.16 7.73 -2.92
C GLN A 20 -3.50 8.04 -1.57
N ARG A 21 -4.04 8.99 -0.80
CA ARG A 21 -3.55 9.30 0.54
C ARG A 21 -3.72 8.12 1.49
N SER A 22 -4.87 7.45 1.44
CA SER A 22 -5.14 6.26 2.25
C SER A 22 -4.20 5.13 1.85
N LEU A 23 -3.97 4.94 0.55
CA LEU A 23 -3.09 3.91 0.02
C LEU A 23 -1.63 4.10 0.43
N ARG A 24 -1.11 5.34 0.29
CA ARG A 24 0.23 5.70 0.78
C ARG A 24 0.34 5.49 2.28
N HIS A 25 -0.67 5.86 3.07
CA HIS A 25 -0.67 5.61 4.51
C HIS A 25 -0.65 4.11 4.84
N CYS A 26 -1.39 3.29 4.10
CA CYS A 26 -1.38 1.84 4.26
C CYS A 26 -0.03 1.23 3.90
N LEU A 27 0.62 1.70 2.83
CA LEU A 27 1.98 1.28 2.46
C LEU A 27 3.01 1.68 3.51
N SER A 28 2.91 2.89 4.08
CA SER A 28 3.77 3.29 5.21
C SER A 28 3.58 2.39 6.42
N THR A 29 2.32 2.11 6.79
CA THR A 29 2.01 1.19 7.87
C THR A 29 2.61 -0.20 7.62
N VAL A 30 2.53 -0.72 6.39
CA VAL A 30 3.15 -2.00 6.02
C VAL A 30 4.67 -1.94 6.19
N ALA A 31 5.32 -0.89 5.70
CA ALA A 31 6.77 -0.71 5.80
C ALA A 31 7.25 -0.68 7.27
N GLU A 32 6.55 0.09 8.11
CA GLU A 32 6.82 0.18 9.54
C GLU A 32 6.65 -1.17 10.23
N LEU A 33 5.56 -1.88 9.93
CA LEU A 33 5.29 -3.19 10.52
C LEU A 33 6.27 -4.27 10.07
N LEU A 34 6.67 -4.26 8.80
CA LEU A 34 7.73 -5.14 8.32
C LEU A 34 9.01 -4.89 9.12
N TYR A 35 9.42 -3.63 9.25
CA TYR A 35 10.62 -3.26 9.99
C TYR A 35 10.56 -3.65 11.48
N ASP A 36 9.44 -3.39 12.16
CA ASP A 36 9.22 -3.76 13.57
C ASP A 36 9.36 -5.28 13.80
N ASN A 37 8.95 -6.08 12.79
CA ASN A 37 9.05 -7.53 12.81
C ASN A 37 10.39 -8.06 12.24
N GLY A 38 11.35 -7.18 11.94
CA GLY A 38 12.67 -7.56 11.41
C GLY A 38 12.67 -7.97 9.93
N HIS A 39 11.57 -7.69 9.21
CA HIS A 39 11.47 -7.87 7.77
C HIS A 39 11.91 -6.62 7.02
N VAL A 40 12.37 -6.83 5.78
CA VAL A 40 12.71 -5.75 4.85
C VAL A 40 11.58 -5.57 3.83
N LEU A 41 11.54 -4.41 3.16
CA LEU A 41 10.57 -4.16 2.09
C LEU A 41 10.62 -5.24 0.99
N GLU A 42 11.81 -5.78 0.73
CA GLU A 42 12.02 -6.91 -0.19
C GLU A 42 11.17 -8.16 0.11
N THR A 43 10.78 -8.36 1.38
CA THR A 43 9.94 -9.48 1.81
C THR A 43 8.56 -9.45 1.18
N VAL A 44 8.05 -8.29 0.80
CA VAL A 44 6.74 -8.15 0.13
C VAL A 44 6.85 -7.68 -1.32
N THR A 45 8.01 -7.20 -1.78
CA THR A 45 8.17 -6.73 -3.17
C THR A 45 8.61 -7.84 -4.13
N LEU A 46 9.12 -8.98 -3.66
CA LEU A 46 9.43 -10.09 -4.55
C LEU A 46 8.18 -10.98 -4.74
N PRO A 47 7.77 -11.37 -5.95
CA PRO A 47 6.57 -12.20 -6.13
C PRO A 47 6.70 -13.61 -5.47
N GLN A 48 7.93 -14.06 -5.31
CA GLN A 48 8.31 -15.34 -4.69
C GLN A 48 8.53 -15.25 -3.17
N SER A 49 8.70 -14.05 -2.62
CA SER A 49 8.78 -13.79 -1.18
C SER A 49 7.55 -13.01 -0.77
N GLY A 50 6.76 -13.55 0.14
CA GLY A 50 5.57 -12.85 0.62
C GLY A 50 5.26 -13.30 2.02
N LEU A 51 4.51 -12.45 2.72
CA LEU A 51 4.10 -12.73 4.09
C LEU A 51 3.19 -13.94 4.08
N THR A 52 3.60 -14.98 4.81
CA THR A 52 2.77 -16.14 5.08
C THR A 52 1.55 -15.76 5.89
N ARG A 53 0.55 -16.62 5.90
CA ARG A 53 -0.60 -16.49 6.79
C ARG A 53 -0.20 -16.33 8.27
N ARG A 54 0.89 -16.94 8.71
CA ARG A 54 1.40 -16.82 10.08
C ARG A 54 1.90 -15.40 10.35
N GLU A 55 2.73 -14.86 9.45
CA GLU A 55 3.20 -13.47 9.53
C GLU A 55 2.03 -12.48 9.47
N LEU A 56 1.04 -12.72 8.60
CA LEU A 56 -0.19 -11.90 8.55
C LEU A 56 -0.99 -11.92 9.86
N MET A 57 -1.05 -13.05 10.55
CA MET A 57 -1.69 -13.15 11.87
C MET A 57 -0.91 -12.41 12.95
N ASP A 58 0.42 -12.44 12.86
CA ASP A 58 1.32 -11.72 13.75
C ASP A 58 1.16 -10.20 13.56
N LEU A 59 1.22 -9.72 12.32
CA LEU A 59 0.94 -8.34 11.95
C LEU A 59 -0.42 -7.85 12.41
N ASN A 60 -1.46 -8.68 12.26
CA ASN A 60 -2.81 -8.35 12.75
C ASN A 60 -2.88 -8.24 14.28
N SER A 61 -2.01 -8.96 15.00
CA SER A 61 -1.94 -8.89 16.47
C SER A 61 -1.17 -7.64 16.93
N HIS A 62 -0.16 -7.21 16.16
CA HIS A 62 0.66 -6.04 16.44
C HIS A 62 0.02 -4.72 16.01
N CYS A 63 -0.82 -4.74 14.96
CA CYS A 63 -1.48 -3.55 14.43
C CYS A 63 -2.96 -3.80 14.15
N ALA A 64 -3.83 -3.19 14.97
CA ALA A 64 -5.28 -3.26 14.79
C ALA A 64 -5.74 -2.69 13.43
N SER A 65 -4.98 -1.73 12.87
CA SER A 65 -5.25 -1.12 11.57
C SER A 65 -4.79 -1.97 10.39
N TRP A 66 -4.05 -3.07 10.62
CA TRP A 66 -3.50 -3.93 9.57
C TRP A 66 -4.61 -4.44 8.64
N LYS A 67 -5.71 -4.99 9.17
CA LYS A 67 -6.80 -5.52 8.34
C LYS A 67 -7.41 -4.47 7.40
N THR A 68 -7.53 -3.24 7.87
CA THR A 68 -8.03 -2.13 7.04
C THR A 68 -7.00 -1.79 5.96
N CYS A 69 -5.72 -1.72 6.33
CA CYS A 69 -4.65 -1.43 5.38
C CYS A 69 -4.52 -2.52 4.31
N GLN A 70 -4.54 -3.79 4.72
CA GLN A 70 -4.49 -4.95 3.84
C GLN A 70 -5.63 -4.88 2.82
N ARG A 71 -6.85 -4.64 3.28
CA ARG A 71 -8.03 -4.51 2.41
C ARG A 71 -7.89 -3.35 1.43
N VAL A 72 -7.44 -2.18 1.88
CA VAL A 72 -7.23 -1.02 1.00
C VAL A 72 -6.17 -1.32 -0.05
N LEU A 73 -5.09 -2.01 0.30
CA LEU A 73 -4.03 -2.40 -0.63
C LEU A 73 -4.54 -3.40 -1.67
N GLU A 74 -5.34 -4.38 -1.26
CA GLU A 74 -5.97 -5.37 -2.15
C GLU A 74 -7.02 -4.72 -3.08
N GLU A 75 -7.95 -3.92 -2.53
CA GLU A 75 -9.01 -3.26 -3.32
C GLU A 75 -8.43 -2.19 -4.28
N SER A 76 -7.28 -1.61 -3.94
CA SER A 76 -6.57 -0.65 -4.82
C SER A 76 -5.67 -1.34 -5.85
N GLY A 77 -5.51 -2.67 -5.79
CA GLY A 77 -4.59 -3.42 -6.67
C GLY A 77 -3.11 -3.17 -6.39
N ALA A 78 -2.75 -2.62 -5.23
CA ALA A 78 -1.37 -2.41 -4.80
C ALA A 78 -0.75 -3.66 -4.18
N ALA A 79 -1.57 -4.54 -3.61
CA ALA A 79 -1.15 -5.83 -3.10
C ALA A 79 -2.15 -6.92 -3.48
N GLU A 80 -1.69 -8.16 -3.45
CA GLU A 80 -2.53 -9.33 -3.69
C GLU A 80 -2.03 -10.52 -2.86
N LEU A 81 -2.87 -11.54 -2.77
CA LEU A 81 -2.45 -12.88 -2.35
C LEU A 81 -2.04 -13.66 -3.59
N ASN A 82 -0.77 -14.06 -3.67
CA ASN A 82 -0.30 -14.91 -4.77
C ASN A 82 -0.90 -16.33 -4.72
N ASP A 83 -0.60 -17.16 -5.72
CA ASP A 83 -1.08 -18.56 -5.78
C ASP A 83 -0.70 -19.41 -4.56
N TYR A 84 0.32 -19.01 -3.80
CA TYR A 84 0.76 -19.68 -2.57
C TYR A 84 0.07 -19.15 -1.31
N GLY A 85 -0.91 -18.24 -1.46
CA GLY A 85 -1.61 -17.59 -0.35
C GLY A 85 -0.74 -16.64 0.47
N ARG A 86 0.30 -16.07 -0.15
CA ARG A 86 1.21 -15.11 0.48
C ARG A 86 0.85 -13.70 0.04
N PHE A 87 0.88 -12.76 0.98
CA PHE A 87 0.69 -11.36 0.67
C PHE A 87 1.93 -10.78 0.02
N VAL A 88 1.77 -10.27 -1.19
CA VAL A 88 2.81 -9.66 -2.01
C VAL A 88 2.32 -8.35 -2.61
N LEU A 89 3.24 -7.45 -2.90
CA LEU A 89 2.96 -6.23 -3.63
C LEU A 89 2.92 -6.51 -5.13
N THR A 90 1.90 -5.97 -5.78
CA THR A 90 1.79 -5.95 -7.25
C THR A 90 2.86 -4.99 -7.83
N PRO A 91 3.10 -4.99 -9.15
CA PRO A 91 3.98 -3.99 -9.77
C PRO A 91 3.66 -2.55 -9.33
N MET A 92 2.37 -2.20 -9.29
CA MET A 92 1.89 -0.89 -8.84
C MET A 92 2.26 -0.59 -7.38
N GLY A 93 2.01 -1.53 -6.46
CA GLY A 93 2.36 -1.34 -5.04
C GLY A 93 3.85 -1.18 -4.82
N ARG A 94 4.67 -1.91 -5.59
CA ARG A 94 6.13 -1.79 -5.56
C ARG A 94 6.59 -0.44 -6.05
N GLU A 95 6.09 0.02 -7.20
CA GLU A 95 6.42 1.34 -7.74
C GLU A 95 6.08 2.44 -6.74
N MET A 96 4.93 2.36 -6.06
CA MET A 96 4.58 3.31 -4.99
C MET A 96 5.49 3.20 -3.77
N MET A 97 5.87 2.00 -3.33
CA MET A 97 6.86 1.83 -2.26
C MET A 97 8.22 2.40 -2.66
N PHE A 98 8.65 2.22 -3.91
CA PHE A 98 9.88 2.82 -4.44
C PHE A 98 9.78 4.35 -4.54
N ASP A 99 8.64 4.91 -4.94
CA ASP A 99 8.38 6.36 -4.92
C ASP A 99 8.49 6.92 -3.49
N MET A 100 7.90 6.22 -2.52
CA MET A 100 7.84 6.68 -1.13
C MET A 100 9.15 6.49 -0.34
N PHE A 101 9.84 5.36 -0.55
CA PHE A 101 10.99 4.94 0.25
C PHE A 101 12.29 4.82 -0.55
N GLY A 102 12.20 4.70 -1.88
CA GLY A 102 13.33 4.53 -2.79
C GLY A 102 14.02 5.83 -3.22
N GLN A 103 13.41 7.01 -3.02
CA GLN A 103 14.03 8.31 -3.34
C GLN A 103 15.30 8.63 -2.52
N GLY A 104 15.66 7.84 -1.51
CA GLY A 104 16.94 7.92 -0.79
C GLY A 104 18.03 6.95 -1.28
N ALA A 105 17.72 6.02 -2.19
CA ALA A 105 18.69 5.05 -2.73
C ALA A 105 19.22 5.44 -4.12
N ALA A 106 18.55 6.36 -4.81
CA ALA A 106 18.98 6.87 -6.11
C ALA A 106 19.92 8.08 -6.03
N ASP A 107 20.10 8.70 -4.86
CA ASP A 107 21.09 9.76 -4.62
C ASP A 107 22.35 9.17 -3.99
N CYS A 108 23.03 8.32 -4.75
CA CYS A 108 24.41 7.94 -4.52
C CYS A 108 25.14 7.96 -5.87
N ALA A 109 25.79 9.10 -6.12
CA ALA A 109 26.97 9.34 -6.97
C ALA A 109 26.94 8.94 -8.47
#